data_AF-A0A2V6WFN7-F1
#
_entry.id   AF-A0A2V6WFN7-F1
#
_cell.length_a   1.000
_cell.length_b   1.000
_cell.length_c   1.000
_cell.angle_alpha   90.00
_cell.angle_beta   90.00
_cell.angle_gamma   90.00
#
_symmetry.space_group_name_H-M   'P 1'
#
loop_
_entity.id
_entity.type
_entity.pdbx_description
1 polymer ?
#
loop_
_entity_poly.entity_id
_entity_poly.type
_entity_poly.pdbx_seq_one_letter_code
_entity_poly.pdbx_strand_id
1 'polypeptide(L)'
;IRAALRHAGGLRIDHVMGLFRLFWIPRGMATIEGAFVRYPVDDLLAIVALESHRARAFVVGEDLGTVEAGVRERLAAQRVLSYRLLWFEPDPPARYPELALAAVTTHDLPTIAGLWTGADLAAQRALGWNPNEDGLRSMCVRVRAVTGLDESAAVPEVIEQTHRLLAGAPSMIVTATLEDALAESERPNLPGTTTERPNWSLALPASLEELEAHPLPRAIAGALRGRDRGGAGGSN
;
A
#
# COMPACT_ATOMS: atom_id res chain seq x y z
N ILE A 1 -3.18 10.02 -18.48
CA ILE A 1 -2.65 10.96 -17.46
C ILE A 1 -3.50 12.21 -17.31
N ARG A 2 -3.61 13.08 -18.33
CA ARG A 2 -4.46 14.31 -18.27
C ARG A 2 -5.87 14.08 -17.74
N ALA A 3 -6.54 13.02 -18.20
CA ALA A 3 -7.88 12.67 -17.73
C ALA A 3 -7.91 12.35 -16.23
N ALA A 4 -6.96 11.55 -15.74
CA ALA A 4 -6.86 11.17 -14.34
C ALA A 4 -6.50 12.36 -13.43
N LEU A 5 -5.64 13.27 -13.91
CA LEU A 5 -5.18 14.44 -13.15
C LEU A 5 -6.09 15.68 -13.28
N ARG A 6 -7.20 15.60 -14.04
CA ARG A 6 -8.06 16.77 -14.31
C ARG A 6 -8.58 17.43 -13.03
N HIS A 7 -8.90 16.63 -12.01
CA HIS A 7 -9.47 17.08 -10.74
C HIS A 7 -8.78 16.44 -9.53
N ALA A 8 -7.54 15.96 -9.69
CA ALA A 8 -6.82 15.24 -8.65
C ALA A 8 -5.48 15.92 -8.34
N GLY A 9 -5.14 16.02 -7.05
CA GLY A 9 -3.85 16.53 -6.58
C GLY A 9 -2.71 15.51 -6.64
N GLY A 10 -3.00 14.27 -7.05
CA GLY A 10 -2.01 13.22 -7.20
C GLY A 10 -2.49 12.05 -8.04
N LEU A 11 -1.55 11.24 -8.51
CA LEU A 11 -1.79 10.02 -9.30
C LEU A 11 -0.96 8.86 -8.75
N ARG A 12 -1.63 7.75 -8.37
CA ARG A 12 -0.96 6.46 -8.19
C ARG A 12 -0.95 5.72 -9.53
N ILE A 13 0.24 5.39 -10.03
CA ILE A 13 0.42 4.52 -11.18
C ILE A 13 0.56 3.10 -10.64
N ASP A 14 -0.47 2.29 -10.89
CA ASP A 14 -0.45 0.86 -10.59
C ASP A 14 0.59 0.15 -11.45
N HIS A 15 1.33 -0.79 -10.87
CA HIS A 15 2.42 -1.52 -11.50
C HIS A 15 3.35 -0.59 -12.30
N VAL A 16 4.03 0.35 -11.63
CA VAL A 16 4.81 1.40 -12.30
C VAL A 16 5.93 0.86 -13.20
N MET A 17 6.35 -0.38 -12.95
CA MET A 17 7.24 -1.17 -13.81
C MET A 17 6.74 -1.24 -15.25
N GLY A 18 5.43 -1.12 -15.51
CA GLY A 18 4.84 -1.06 -16.85
C GLY A 18 5.34 0.11 -17.72
N LEU A 19 5.94 1.14 -17.12
CA LEU A 19 6.66 2.19 -17.86
C LEU A 19 8.00 1.70 -18.43
N PHE A 20 8.55 0.62 -17.87
CA PHE A 20 9.84 0.02 -18.25
C PHE A 20 9.61 -1.22 -19.12
N ARG A 21 8.76 -2.13 -18.67
CA ARG A 21 8.45 -3.39 -19.31
C ARG A 21 7.17 -4.02 -18.76
N LEU A 22 6.54 -4.87 -19.57
CA LEU A 22 5.45 -5.73 -19.10
C LEU A 22 5.73 -7.18 -19.46
N PHE A 23 5.31 -8.09 -18.59
CA PHE A 23 5.36 -9.52 -18.87
C PHE A 23 4.16 -9.91 -19.73
N TRP A 24 4.42 -10.23 -21.00
CA TRP A 24 3.40 -10.57 -21.97
C TRP A 24 3.29 -12.08 -22.09
N ILE A 25 2.05 -12.58 -22.03
CA ILE A 25 1.73 -13.99 -22.25
C ILE A 25 0.98 -14.07 -23.58
N PRO A 26 1.48 -14.82 -24.59
CA PRO A 26 0.74 -15.01 -25.81
C PRO A 26 -0.63 -15.64 -25.54
N ARG A 27 -1.64 -15.24 -26.30
CA ARG A 27 -3.01 -15.70 -26.08
C ARG A 27 -3.09 -17.22 -26.16
N GLY A 28 -3.67 -17.83 -25.13
CA GLY A 28 -3.87 -19.28 -25.03
C GLY A 28 -2.68 -20.06 -24.48
N MET A 29 -1.57 -19.40 -24.13
CA MET A 29 -0.40 -20.03 -23.54
C MET A 29 -0.41 -19.92 -22.02
N ALA A 30 0.39 -20.78 -21.36
CA ALA A 30 0.55 -20.75 -19.91
C ALA A 30 1.39 -19.53 -19.48
N THR A 31 1.23 -19.11 -18.22
CA THR A 31 1.95 -17.95 -17.66
C THR A 31 3.48 -18.11 -17.72
N ILE A 32 3.99 -19.34 -17.59
CA ILE A 32 5.43 -19.63 -17.66
C ILE A 32 6.03 -19.40 -19.06
N GLU A 33 5.20 -19.30 -20.08
CA GLU A 33 5.60 -19.13 -21.49
C GLU A 33 5.68 -17.65 -21.90
N GLY A 34 5.41 -16.73 -20.97
CA GLY A 34 5.50 -15.31 -21.23
C GLY A 34 6.94 -14.79 -21.27
N ALA A 35 7.08 -13.55 -21.73
CA ALA A 35 8.35 -12.83 -21.78
C ALA A 35 8.16 -11.34 -21.49
N PHE A 36 9.21 -10.70 -21.00
CA PHE A 36 9.20 -9.25 -20.81
C PHE A 36 9.36 -8.50 -22.13
N VAL A 37 8.43 -7.59 -22.42
CA VAL A 37 8.48 -6.64 -23.53
C VAL A 37 8.83 -5.27 -22.98
N ARG A 38 9.88 -4.63 -23.52
CA ARG A 38 10.38 -3.32 -23.05
C ARG A 38 9.62 -2.15 -23.67
N TYR A 39 9.51 -1.08 -22.91
CA TYR A 39 8.83 0.16 -23.24
C TYR A 39 9.83 1.32 -23.27
N PRO A 40 9.55 2.42 -24.00
CA PRO A 40 10.41 3.60 -24.07
C PRO A 40 10.33 4.41 -22.77
N VAL A 41 10.98 3.91 -21.72
CA VAL A 41 10.84 4.43 -20.36
C VAL A 41 11.23 5.90 -20.21
N ASP A 42 12.26 6.35 -20.92
CA ASP A 42 12.73 7.74 -20.85
C ASP A 42 11.62 8.71 -21.30
N ASP A 43 10.99 8.43 -22.44
CA ASP A 43 9.89 9.23 -22.97
C ASP A 43 8.65 9.13 -22.08
N LEU A 44 8.31 7.93 -21.61
CA LEU A 44 7.13 7.71 -20.77
C LEU A 44 7.25 8.42 -19.41
N LEU A 45 8.42 8.35 -18.76
CA LEU A 45 8.67 9.09 -17.52
C LEU A 45 8.69 10.59 -17.75
N ALA A 46 9.28 11.07 -18.85
CA ALA A 46 9.26 12.49 -19.19
C ALA A 46 7.82 13.02 -19.40
N ILE A 47 6.96 12.23 -20.05
CA ILE A 47 5.53 12.57 -20.19
C ILE A 47 4.83 12.57 -18.82
N VAL A 48 5.08 11.58 -17.97
CA VAL A 48 4.53 11.54 -16.60
C VAL A 48 4.93 12.79 -15.82
N ALA A 49 6.21 13.15 -15.82
CA ALA A 49 6.74 14.32 -15.14
C ALA A 49 6.15 15.63 -15.70
N LEU A 50 6.07 15.77 -17.03
CA LEU A 50 5.48 16.94 -17.69
C LEU A 50 4.02 17.13 -17.30
N GLU A 51 3.21 16.07 -17.37
CA GLU A 51 1.79 16.15 -17.07
C GLU A 51 1.51 16.33 -15.57
N SER A 52 2.34 15.73 -14.71
CA SER A 52 2.37 15.99 -13.26
C SER A 52 2.63 17.47 -12.97
N HIS A 53 3.66 18.05 -13.58
CA HIS A 53 4.01 19.46 -13.41
C HIS A 53 2.88 20.39 -13.88
N ARG A 54 2.30 20.13 -15.07
CA ARG A 54 1.18 20.91 -15.62
C ARG A 54 -0.05 20.87 -14.72
N ALA A 55 -0.33 19.73 -14.09
CA ALA A 55 -1.46 19.56 -13.17
C ALA A 55 -1.15 20.01 -11.74
N ARG A 56 0.10 20.35 -11.42
CA ARG A 56 0.59 20.59 -10.04
C ARG A 56 0.24 19.44 -9.09
N ALA A 57 0.40 18.20 -9.59
CA ALA A 57 0.02 16.99 -8.89
C ALA A 57 1.23 16.08 -8.65
N PHE A 58 1.27 15.40 -7.50
CA PHE A 58 2.33 14.42 -7.23
C PHE A 58 2.06 13.09 -7.97
N VAL A 59 3.09 12.28 -8.16
CA VAL A 59 2.96 10.92 -8.72
C VAL A 59 3.55 9.92 -7.75
N VAL A 60 2.80 8.85 -7.50
CA VAL A 60 3.26 7.67 -6.75
C VAL A 60 3.31 6.51 -7.71
N GLY A 61 4.47 5.88 -7.86
CA GLY A 61 4.63 4.63 -8.57
C GLY A 61 4.48 3.47 -7.59
N GLU A 62 3.52 2.58 -7.83
CA GLU A 62 3.50 1.31 -7.10
C GLU A 62 4.64 0.43 -7.60
N ASP A 63 5.72 0.37 -6.81
CA ASP A 63 6.95 -0.37 -7.10
C ASP A 63 7.13 -1.58 -6.18
N LEU A 64 6.11 -2.44 -6.10
CA LEU A 64 6.11 -3.68 -5.34
C LEU A 64 6.38 -4.90 -6.24
N GLY A 65 6.71 -6.02 -5.60
CA GLY A 65 6.98 -7.29 -6.28
C GLY A 65 8.35 -7.31 -6.97
N THR A 66 8.39 -7.86 -8.18
CA THR A 66 9.64 -8.09 -8.93
C THR A 66 10.11 -6.82 -9.64
N VAL A 67 10.81 -5.97 -8.90
CA VAL A 67 11.38 -4.72 -9.40
C VAL A 67 12.83 -4.93 -9.87
N GLU A 68 13.14 -4.53 -11.10
CA GLU A 68 14.52 -4.61 -11.60
C GLU A 68 15.45 -3.61 -10.89
N ALA A 69 16.73 -3.98 -10.78
CA ALA A 69 17.77 -3.08 -10.32
C ALA A 69 17.78 -1.79 -11.17
N GLY A 70 17.90 -0.62 -10.53
CA GLY A 70 17.90 0.67 -11.20
C GLY A 70 16.51 1.30 -11.37
N VAL A 71 15.40 0.54 -11.28
CA VAL A 71 14.05 1.09 -11.49
C VAL A 71 13.73 2.15 -10.44
N ARG A 72 14.00 1.87 -9.16
CA ARG A 72 13.69 2.78 -8.04
C ARG A 72 14.50 4.06 -8.11
N GLU A 73 15.78 3.95 -8.48
CA GLU A 73 16.69 5.07 -8.67
C GLU A 73 16.20 5.98 -9.79
N ARG A 74 15.73 5.38 -10.89
CA ARG A 74 15.18 6.10 -12.05
C ARG A 74 13.86 6.80 -11.73
N LEU A 75 12.97 6.16 -10.96
CA LEU A 75 11.74 6.78 -10.46
C LEU A 75 12.05 7.97 -9.53
N ALA A 76 12.98 7.78 -8.59
CA ALA A 76 13.41 8.81 -7.65
C ALA A 76 14.06 10.01 -8.36
N ALA A 77 14.86 9.78 -9.42
CA ALA A 77 15.45 10.83 -10.24
C ALA A 77 14.39 11.74 -10.91
N GLN A 78 13.21 11.20 -11.20
CA GLN A 78 12.06 11.94 -11.72
C GLN A 78 11.07 12.37 -10.61
N ARG A 79 11.46 12.21 -9.34
CA ARG A 79 10.65 12.51 -8.15
C ARG A 79 9.30 11.79 -8.12
N VAL A 80 9.21 10.62 -8.77
CA VAL A 80 8.08 9.71 -8.59
C VAL A 80 8.23 9.05 -7.23
N LEU A 81 7.22 9.20 -6.37
CA LEU A 81 7.21 8.62 -5.03
C LEU A 81 7.15 7.10 -5.13
N SER A 82 8.00 6.40 -4.37
CA SER A 82 7.89 4.95 -4.18
C SER A 82 6.67 4.59 -3.31
N TYR A 83 6.30 3.32 -3.25
CA TYR A 83 5.20 2.79 -2.44
C TYR A 83 5.73 1.78 -1.43
N ARG A 84 5.71 2.15 -0.14
CA ARG A 84 6.31 1.38 0.95
C ARG A 84 5.24 0.76 1.83
N LEU A 85 5.29 -0.55 1.98
CA LEU A 85 4.32 -1.32 2.75
C LEU A 85 4.97 -1.97 3.96
N LEU A 86 4.41 -1.74 5.14
CA LEU A 86 4.89 -2.38 6.37
C LEU A 86 4.96 -3.90 6.25
N TRP A 87 4.03 -4.51 5.50
CA TRP A 87 4.03 -5.94 5.20
C TRP A 87 5.30 -6.46 4.53
N PHE A 88 5.96 -5.65 3.71
CA PHE A 88 7.06 -6.10 2.86
C PHE A 88 8.41 -5.47 3.22
N GLU A 89 8.40 -4.35 3.92
CA GLU A 89 9.64 -3.65 4.24
C GLU A 89 10.39 -4.34 5.39
N PRO A 90 11.70 -4.62 5.23
CA PRO A 90 12.51 -5.24 6.28
C PRO A 90 12.78 -4.27 7.43
N ASP A 91 12.95 -3.00 7.12
CA ASP A 91 13.25 -1.92 8.05
C ASP A 91 11.98 -1.36 8.73
N PRO A 92 12.09 -0.75 9.93
CA PRO A 92 11.00 -0.02 10.54
C PRO A 92 10.64 1.25 9.75
N PRO A 93 9.39 1.76 9.89
CA PRO A 93 8.91 2.95 9.16
C PRO A 93 9.83 4.18 9.23
N ALA A 94 10.49 4.42 10.36
CA ALA A 94 11.42 5.53 10.55
C ALA A 94 12.63 5.54 9.58
N ARG A 95 12.93 4.41 8.92
CA ARG A 95 14.00 4.28 7.92
C ARG A 95 13.47 4.29 6.48
N TYR A 96 12.17 4.47 6.27
CA TYR A 96 11.60 4.55 4.93
C TYR A 96 12.10 5.80 4.20
N PRO A 97 12.18 5.78 2.86
CA PRO A 97 12.60 6.94 2.11
C PRO A 97 11.58 8.10 2.22
N GLU A 98 12.09 9.33 2.15
CA GLU A 98 11.26 10.55 2.11
C GLU A 98 10.40 10.59 0.84
N LEU A 99 10.99 10.29 -0.33
CA LEU A 99 10.27 10.23 -1.62
C LEU A 99 9.43 8.95 -1.75
N ALA A 100 8.47 8.78 -0.86
CA ALA A 100 7.53 7.67 -0.87
C ALA A 100 6.15 8.04 -0.32
N LEU A 101 5.19 7.18 -0.65
CA LEU A 101 3.98 6.94 0.11
C LEU A 101 4.22 5.70 0.98
N ALA A 102 3.97 5.82 2.28
CA ALA A 102 4.03 4.71 3.22
C ALA A 102 2.63 4.30 3.69
N ALA A 103 2.36 3.00 3.69
CA ALA A 103 1.11 2.40 4.16
C ALA A 103 1.41 1.10 4.91
N VAL A 104 0.42 0.59 5.65
CA VAL A 104 0.54 -0.74 6.27
C VAL A 104 0.26 -1.83 5.23
N THR A 105 -0.88 -1.68 4.56
CA THR A 105 -1.45 -2.65 3.63
C THR A 105 -2.01 -1.96 2.37
N THR A 106 -2.62 -2.73 1.48
CA THR A 106 -3.38 -2.25 0.32
C THR A 106 -4.73 -2.97 0.24
N HIS A 107 -5.57 -2.59 -0.71
CA HIS A 107 -6.82 -3.27 -1.00
C HIS A 107 -6.66 -4.74 -1.43
N ASP A 108 -5.46 -5.13 -1.90
CA ASP A 108 -5.11 -6.48 -2.33
C ASP A 108 -4.52 -7.35 -1.22
N LEU A 109 -4.20 -6.76 -0.08
CA LEU A 109 -3.47 -7.42 1.01
C LEU A 109 -4.34 -7.49 2.27
N PRO A 110 -4.04 -8.40 3.20
CA PRO A 110 -4.82 -8.52 4.43
C PRO A 110 -4.89 -7.19 5.18
N THR A 111 -6.06 -6.88 5.74
CA THR A 111 -6.20 -5.78 6.71
C THR A 111 -5.43 -6.14 7.99
N ILE A 112 -5.17 -5.16 8.87
CA ILE A 112 -4.52 -5.47 10.15
C ILE A 112 -5.39 -6.44 10.96
N ALA A 113 -6.70 -6.19 11.02
CA ALA A 113 -7.65 -7.06 11.70
C ALA A 113 -7.69 -8.47 11.10
N GLY A 114 -7.75 -8.57 9.76
CA GLY A 114 -7.81 -9.84 9.05
C GLY A 114 -6.55 -10.69 9.23
N LEU A 115 -5.38 -10.03 9.25
CA LEU A 115 -4.11 -10.65 9.55
C LEU A 115 -4.04 -11.11 11.02
N TRP A 116 -4.31 -10.20 11.96
CA TRP A 116 -4.11 -10.41 13.39
C TRP A 116 -5.01 -11.51 13.97
N THR A 117 -6.26 -11.56 13.52
CA THR A 117 -7.25 -12.57 13.93
C THR A 117 -7.12 -13.89 13.19
N GLY A 118 -6.32 -13.94 12.11
CA GLY A 118 -6.26 -15.07 11.20
C GLY A 118 -7.48 -15.22 10.28
N ALA A 119 -8.40 -14.25 10.28
CA ALA A 119 -9.60 -14.28 9.43
C ALA A 119 -9.25 -14.31 7.94
N ASP A 120 -8.20 -13.60 7.50
CA ASP A 120 -7.76 -13.64 6.10
C ASP A 120 -7.25 -15.03 5.69
N LEU A 121 -6.48 -15.69 6.57
CA LEU A 121 -6.01 -17.06 6.36
C LEU A 121 -7.19 -18.04 6.28
N ALA A 122 -8.15 -17.90 7.18
CA ALA A 122 -9.36 -18.73 7.19
C ALA A 122 -10.19 -18.53 5.92
N ALA A 123 -10.34 -17.29 5.45
CA ALA A 123 -11.04 -16.97 4.21
C ALA A 123 -10.36 -17.62 3.00
N GLN A 124 -9.03 -17.54 2.89
CA GLN A 124 -8.29 -18.20 1.81
C GLN A 124 -8.47 -19.73 1.85
N ARG A 125 -8.37 -20.36 3.03
CA ARG A 125 -8.59 -21.80 3.20
C ARG A 125 -10.01 -22.23 2.84
N ALA A 126 -11.02 -21.43 3.18
CA ALA A 126 -12.42 -21.70 2.85
C ALA A 126 -12.68 -21.74 1.33
N LEU A 127 -11.86 -21.02 0.55
CA LEU A 127 -11.88 -21.06 -0.91
C LEU A 127 -11.12 -22.26 -1.51
N GLY A 128 -10.60 -23.16 -0.68
CA GLY A 128 -9.81 -24.32 -1.11
C GLY A 128 -8.41 -23.95 -1.60
N TRP A 129 -7.93 -22.76 -1.29
CA TRP A 129 -6.61 -22.30 -1.72
C TRP A 129 -5.51 -22.82 -0.81
N ASN A 130 -4.28 -22.81 -1.32
CA ASN A 130 -3.06 -23.04 -0.54
C ASN A 130 -2.39 -21.69 -0.21
N PRO A 131 -2.82 -20.98 0.85
CA PRO A 131 -2.30 -19.67 1.20
C PRO A 131 -0.81 -19.73 1.58
N ASN A 132 -0.10 -18.62 1.39
CA ASN A 132 1.26 -18.46 1.91
C ASN A 132 1.22 -18.22 3.42
N GLU A 133 1.01 -19.29 4.20
CA GLU A 133 0.88 -19.21 5.66
C GLU A 133 2.15 -18.68 6.34
N ASP A 134 3.32 -19.04 5.82
CA ASP A 134 4.59 -18.55 6.36
C ASP A 134 4.76 -17.04 6.12
N GLY A 135 4.28 -16.54 4.97
CA GLY A 135 4.21 -15.11 4.69
C GLY A 135 3.30 -14.37 5.67
N LEU A 136 2.09 -14.87 5.89
CA LEU A 136 1.14 -14.29 6.86
C LEU A 136 1.69 -14.33 8.29
N ARG A 137 2.29 -15.47 8.70
CA ARG A 137 2.95 -15.59 10.01
C ARG A 137 4.08 -14.57 10.16
N SER A 138 4.88 -14.38 9.11
CA SER A 138 5.97 -13.40 9.10
C SER A 138 5.46 -11.97 9.24
N MET A 139 4.32 -11.63 8.61
CA MET A 139 3.66 -10.34 8.79
C MET A 139 3.18 -10.15 10.23
N CYS A 140 2.52 -11.15 10.83
CA CYS A 140 2.10 -11.09 12.25
C CYS A 140 3.29 -10.89 13.20
N VAL A 141 4.37 -11.66 13.01
CA VAL A 141 5.60 -11.52 13.80
C VAL A 141 6.17 -10.11 13.65
N ARG A 142 6.16 -9.54 12.44
CA ARG A 142 6.60 -8.17 12.21
C ARG A 142 5.75 -7.17 12.97
N VAL A 143 4.41 -7.26 12.89
CA VAL A 143 3.50 -6.38 13.67
C VAL A 143 3.85 -6.43 15.14
N ARG A 144 3.94 -7.63 15.72
CA ARG A 144 4.30 -7.82 17.13
C ARG A 144 5.66 -7.20 17.48
N ALA A 145 6.66 -7.42 16.64
CA ALA A 145 8.00 -6.89 16.86
C ALA A 145 8.03 -5.36 16.83
N VAL A 146 7.25 -4.72 15.95
CA VAL A 146 7.24 -3.25 15.84
C VAL A 146 6.32 -2.60 16.88
N THR A 147 5.18 -3.21 17.24
CA THR A 147 4.23 -2.67 18.24
C THR A 147 4.56 -3.04 19.67
N GLY A 148 5.32 -4.11 19.90
CA GLY A 148 5.57 -4.66 21.23
C GLY A 148 4.35 -5.38 21.84
N LEU A 149 3.27 -5.55 21.08
CA LEU A 149 2.04 -6.19 21.55
C LEU A 149 2.14 -7.72 21.48
N ASP A 150 1.53 -8.39 22.44
CA ASP A 150 1.32 -9.84 22.43
C ASP A 150 0.03 -10.23 21.70
N GLU A 151 -0.14 -11.53 21.43
CA GLU A 151 -1.26 -12.07 20.64
C GLU A 151 -2.64 -11.84 21.26
N SER A 152 -2.73 -11.52 22.56
CA SER A 152 -3.99 -11.22 23.24
C SER A 152 -4.44 -9.76 23.11
N ALA A 153 -3.60 -8.89 22.54
CA ALA A 153 -3.93 -7.48 22.34
C ALA A 153 -5.19 -7.32 21.45
N ALA A 154 -6.02 -6.35 21.83
CA ALA A 154 -7.25 -6.08 21.11
C ALA A 154 -6.96 -5.50 19.72
N VAL A 155 -7.72 -5.91 18.70
CA VAL A 155 -7.52 -5.47 17.32
C VAL A 155 -7.44 -3.94 17.15
N PRO A 156 -8.32 -3.13 17.76
CA PRO A 156 -8.22 -1.67 17.68
C PRO A 156 -6.90 -1.11 18.22
N GLU A 157 -6.36 -1.70 19.29
CA GLU A 157 -5.07 -1.31 19.87
C GLU A 157 -3.92 -1.63 18.91
N VAL A 158 -3.94 -2.81 18.29
CA VAL A 158 -2.94 -3.22 17.29
C VAL A 158 -2.95 -2.27 16.10
N ILE A 159 -4.14 -1.91 15.59
CA ILE A 159 -4.32 -0.95 14.50
C ILE A 159 -3.72 0.42 14.88
N GLU A 160 -4.10 0.94 16.04
CA GLU A 160 -3.64 2.25 16.50
C GLU A 160 -2.12 2.30 16.66
N GLN A 161 -1.51 1.29 17.32
CA GLN A 161 -0.06 1.23 17.50
C GLN A 161 0.68 1.06 16.17
N THR A 162 0.14 0.26 15.26
CA THR A 162 0.74 0.09 13.93
C THR A 162 0.74 1.40 13.15
N HIS A 163 -0.36 2.17 13.18
CA HIS A 163 -0.40 3.49 12.54
C HIS A 163 0.46 4.54 13.25
N ARG A 164 0.59 4.48 14.59
CA ARG A 164 1.52 5.33 15.34
C ARG A 164 2.98 5.08 14.92
N LEU A 165 3.35 3.84 14.66
CA LEU A 165 4.68 3.52 14.13
C LEU A 165 4.85 3.99 12.70
N LEU A 166 3.85 3.76 11.84
CA LEU A 166 3.86 4.25 10.45
C LEU A 166 4.01 5.77 10.39
N ALA A 167 3.43 6.50 11.34
CA ALA A 167 3.57 7.95 11.45
C ALA A 167 5.04 8.40 11.55
N GLY A 168 5.91 7.57 12.15
CA GLY A 168 7.35 7.82 12.24
C GLY A 168 8.09 7.79 10.91
N ALA A 169 7.47 7.35 9.81
CA ALA A 169 8.11 7.40 8.50
C ALA A 169 8.35 8.84 8.03
N PRO A 170 9.52 9.18 7.46
CA PRO A 170 9.76 10.49 6.88
C PRO A 170 9.11 10.65 5.50
N SER A 171 8.42 9.61 5.01
CA SER A 171 7.75 9.58 3.71
C SER A 171 6.77 10.75 3.51
N MET A 172 6.80 11.38 2.34
CA MET A 172 5.97 12.54 2.01
C MET A 172 4.47 12.30 2.24
N ILE A 173 4.02 11.06 1.99
CA ILE A 173 2.63 10.64 2.21
C ILE A 173 2.62 9.45 3.15
N VAL A 174 1.70 9.46 4.12
CA VAL A 174 1.32 8.26 4.88
C VAL A 174 -0.18 8.07 4.74
N THR A 175 -0.64 6.83 4.65
CA THR A 175 -2.07 6.52 4.49
C THR A 175 -2.53 5.48 5.48
N ALA A 176 -3.81 5.57 5.85
CA ALA A 176 -4.56 4.50 6.49
C ALA A 176 -5.67 4.04 5.54
N THR A 177 -6.05 2.76 5.63
CA THR A 177 -7.19 2.22 4.91
C THR A 177 -8.47 2.50 5.69
N LEU A 178 -9.62 2.49 5.02
CA LEU A 178 -10.91 2.68 5.71
C LEU A 178 -11.33 1.40 6.45
N GLU A 179 -10.87 0.26 5.97
CA GLU A 179 -11.02 -1.05 6.62
C GLU A 179 -10.32 -1.05 7.98
N ASP A 180 -9.07 -0.60 8.05
CA ASP A 180 -8.37 -0.46 9.34
C ASP A 180 -9.06 0.59 10.23
N ALA A 181 -9.65 1.65 9.64
CA ALA A 181 -10.38 2.67 10.38
C ALA A 181 -11.65 2.13 11.08
N LEU A 182 -12.25 1.07 10.56
CA LEU A 182 -13.41 0.39 11.15
C LEU A 182 -13.07 -0.99 11.74
N ALA A 183 -11.79 -1.37 11.76
CA ALA A 183 -11.31 -2.68 12.17
C ALA A 183 -11.93 -3.86 11.39
N GLU A 184 -12.23 -3.64 10.10
CA GLU A 184 -12.76 -4.67 9.22
C GLU A 184 -11.72 -5.76 8.94
N SER A 185 -12.11 -7.02 9.11
CA SER A 185 -11.24 -8.16 8.85
C SER A 185 -11.15 -8.54 7.36
N GLU A 186 -12.13 -8.13 6.57
CA GLU A 186 -12.21 -8.50 5.15
C GLU A 186 -11.56 -7.44 4.26
N ARG A 187 -10.63 -7.88 3.40
CA ARG A 187 -10.05 -7.02 2.37
C ARG A 187 -10.99 -6.88 1.16
N PRO A 188 -11.01 -5.72 0.48
CA PRO A 188 -11.86 -5.48 -0.69
C PRO A 188 -11.61 -6.45 -1.85
N ASN A 189 -10.35 -6.87 -2.04
CA ASN A 189 -9.97 -7.75 -3.13
C ASN A 189 -9.04 -8.86 -2.64
N LEU A 190 -9.26 -10.07 -3.15
CA LEU A 190 -8.36 -11.21 -3.01
C LEU A 190 -7.79 -11.50 -4.40
N PRO A 191 -6.52 -11.14 -4.67
CA PRO A 191 -5.90 -11.43 -5.96
C PRO A 191 -5.96 -12.92 -6.28
N GLY A 192 -6.40 -13.23 -7.50
CA GLY A 192 -6.56 -14.61 -7.98
C GLY A 192 -7.99 -15.16 -7.90
N THR A 193 -8.93 -14.48 -7.23
CA THR A 193 -10.36 -14.84 -7.31
C THR A 193 -11.08 -14.01 -8.36
N THR A 194 -12.12 -14.60 -8.93
CA THR A 194 -13.06 -13.97 -9.84
C THR A 194 -14.48 -14.04 -9.28
N THR A 195 -15.11 -15.22 -9.29
CA THR A 195 -16.51 -15.42 -8.87
C THR A 195 -16.65 -16.07 -7.49
N GLU A 196 -15.55 -16.49 -6.88
CA GLU A 196 -15.55 -17.24 -5.62
C GLU A 196 -15.89 -16.38 -4.40
N ARG A 197 -15.76 -15.05 -4.53
CA ARG A 197 -16.09 -14.08 -3.49
C ARG A 197 -16.48 -12.73 -4.10
N PRO A 198 -17.17 -11.85 -3.36
CA PRO A 198 -17.63 -10.55 -3.86
C PRO A 198 -16.50 -9.50 -3.88
N ASN A 199 -15.43 -9.75 -4.64
CA ASN A 199 -14.36 -8.77 -4.87
C ASN A 199 -14.97 -7.42 -5.30
N TRP A 200 -14.45 -6.32 -4.75
CA TRP A 200 -14.86 -4.94 -5.07
C TRP A 200 -16.32 -4.61 -4.75
N SER A 201 -17.02 -5.49 -4.03
CA SER A 201 -18.45 -5.34 -3.72
C SER A 201 -18.73 -5.42 -2.22
N LEU A 202 -17.68 -5.34 -1.39
CA LEU A 202 -17.79 -5.25 0.06
C LEU A 202 -17.96 -3.79 0.46
N ALA A 203 -19.11 -3.48 1.07
CA ALA A 203 -19.35 -2.17 1.67
C ALA A 203 -18.78 -2.13 3.09
N LEU A 204 -18.25 -0.97 3.49
CA LEU A 204 -17.95 -0.73 4.90
C LEU A 204 -19.26 -0.74 5.71
N PRO A 205 -19.27 -1.26 6.94
CA PRO A 205 -20.49 -1.39 7.73
C PRO A 205 -20.90 -0.08 8.45
N ALA A 206 -20.43 1.07 7.97
CA ALA A 206 -20.74 2.38 8.53
C ALA A 206 -20.93 3.43 7.43
N SER A 207 -21.86 4.35 7.67
CA SER A 207 -21.99 5.59 6.89
C SER A 207 -20.81 6.54 7.12
N LEU A 208 -20.72 7.58 6.30
CA LEU A 208 -19.68 8.60 6.45
C LEU A 208 -19.83 9.34 7.79
N GLU A 209 -21.07 9.65 8.19
CA GLU A 209 -21.40 10.34 9.43
C GLU A 209 -21.01 9.50 10.66
N GLU A 210 -21.25 8.19 10.60
CA GLU A 210 -20.81 7.26 11.66
C GLU A 210 -19.28 7.16 11.70
N LEU A 211 -18.62 7.10 10.55
CA LEU A 211 -17.15 7.08 10.47
C LEU A 211 -16.52 8.34 11.10
N GLU A 212 -17.09 9.52 10.86
CA GLU A 212 -16.63 10.77 11.47
C GLU A 212 -16.79 10.79 13.00
N ALA A 213 -17.78 10.08 13.52
CA ALA A 213 -18.05 9.93 14.95
C ALA A 213 -17.23 8.80 15.61
N HIS A 214 -16.76 7.83 14.82
CA HIS A 214 -16.11 6.63 15.32
C HIS A 214 -14.76 6.94 16.01
N PRO A 215 -14.45 6.29 17.15
CA PRO A 215 -13.22 6.58 17.91
C PRO A 215 -11.94 6.14 17.19
N LEU A 216 -11.96 5.01 16.49
CA LEU A 216 -10.75 4.44 15.86
C LEU A 216 -10.19 5.30 14.70
N PRO A 217 -10.99 5.81 13.73
CA PRO A 217 -10.49 6.72 12.71
C PRO A 217 -9.91 8.00 13.32
N ARG A 218 -10.48 8.51 14.41
CA ARG A 218 -9.96 9.68 15.13
C ARG A 218 -8.62 9.38 15.78
N ALA A 219 -8.45 8.21 16.40
CA ALA A 219 -7.19 7.77 16.98
C ALA A 219 -6.09 7.63 15.92
N ILE A 220 -6.41 6.96 14.79
CA ILE A 220 -5.51 6.83 13.64
C ILE A 220 -5.14 8.20 13.07
N ALA A 221 -6.13 9.06 12.81
CA ALA A 221 -5.89 10.40 12.31
C ALA A 221 -5.04 11.24 13.29
N GLY A 222 -5.26 11.11 14.59
CA GLY A 222 -4.44 11.73 15.63
C GLY A 222 -2.98 11.26 15.57
N ALA A 223 -2.77 9.94 15.48
CA ALA A 223 -1.44 9.35 15.35
C ALA A 223 -0.72 9.83 14.07
N LEU A 224 -1.42 9.86 12.93
CA LEU A 224 -0.84 10.32 11.66
C LEU A 224 -0.70 11.85 11.55
N ARG A 225 -1.42 12.64 12.35
CA ARG A 225 -1.26 14.11 12.43
C ARG A 225 -0.09 14.51 13.31
N GLY A 226 0.17 13.78 14.40
CA GLY A 226 1.29 14.01 15.32
C GLY A 226 2.67 13.72 14.75
N ARG A 227 2.81 13.70 13.42
CA ARG A 227 4.08 13.48 12.73
C ARG A 227 4.97 14.69 12.92
N ASP A 228 6.05 14.51 13.67
CA ASP A 228 7.18 15.42 13.60
C ASP A 228 7.80 15.31 12.20
N ARG A 229 7.36 16.17 11.30
CA ARG A 229 8.14 16.50 10.11
C ARG A 229 9.34 17.25 10.63
N GLY A 230 10.39 16.52 11.03
CA GLY A 230 11.67 17.08 11.46
C GLY A 230 11.98 18.27 10.56
N GLY A 231 11.97 19.47 11.15
CA GLY A 231 11.86 20.70 10.40
C GLY A 231 12.92 20.75 9.31
N ALA A 232 12.51 21.10 8.10
CA ALA A 232 13.39 21.73 7.13
C ALA A 232 13.79 23.13 7.68
N GLY A 233 14.51 23.14 8.79
CA GLY A 233 15.21 24.28 9.37
C GLY A 233 16.66 24.23 8.92
N GLY A 234 16.89 24.23 7.61
CA GLY A 234 18.19 24.49 7.03
C GLY A 234 18.41 26.00 6.99
N SER A 235 18.69 26.59 8.14
CA SER A 235 19.36 27.88 8.24
C SER A 235 20.87 27.65 8.19
N ASN A 236 21.49 27.83 7.02
CA ASN A 236 22.55 28.81 6.76
C ASN A 236 22.99 28.74 5.29
#